data_AF-A0A2E7E6V6-F1
#
_entry.id   AF-A0A2E7E6V6-F1
#
_cell.length_a   1.000
_cell.length_b   1.000
_cell.length_c   1.000
_cell.angle_alpha   90.00
_cell.angle_beta   90.00
_cell.angle_gamma   90.00
#
_symmetry.space_group_name_H-M   'P 1'
#
loop_
_entity.id
_entity.type
_entity.pdbx_description
1 polymer ?
#
loop_
_entity_poly.entity_id
_entity_poly.type
_entity_poly.pdbx_seq_one_letter_code
_entity_poly.pdbx_strand_id
1 'polypeptide(L)'
;RYVLYADFWIQDQEYRDPETGEMLDRTSINEELEKIEKAAGISNPKDFRNEIVNFVLRARANNNGNNPSWQSYEKMRSVIEKKMFSNTEDLLPVISFSAKSSSEDRKKHDDFVARMTERGYTEKQVRLLSEWYLRVRKSQ
;
A
#
# COMPACT_ATOMS: atom_id res chain seq x y z
N ARG A 1 -1.77 6.61 5.93
CA ARG A 1 -0.60 7.47 6.22
C ARG A 1 -0.16 8.27 4.99
N TYR A 2 0.21 7.65 3.86
CA TYR A 2 0.64 8.37 2.64
C TYR A 2 -0.32 9.49 2.19
N VAL A 3 -1.62 9.20 2.03
CA VAL A 3 -2.62 10.21 1.59
C VAL A 3 -2.72 11.39 2.55
N LEU A 4 -2.59 11.13 3.86
CA LEU A 4 -2.62 12.16 4.88
C LEU A 4 -1.40 13.08 4.73
N TYR A 5 -0.20 12.50 4.66
CA TYR A 5 1.04 13.25 4.48
C TYR A 5 1.04 14.04 3.17
N ALA A 6 0.53 13.45 2.08
CA ALA A 6 0.38 14.14 0.81
C ALA A 6 -0.57 15.35 0.92
N ASP A 7 -1.68 15.23 1.67
CA ASP A 7 -2.62 16.33 1.90
C ASP A 7 -1.97 17.46 2.71
N PHE A 8 -1.30 17.16 3.83
CA PHE A 8 -0.53 18.14 4.60
C PHE A 8 0.55 18.83 3.76
N TRP A 9 1.27 18.07 2.93
CA TRP A 9 2.28 18.63 2.03
C TRP A 9 1.69 19.54 0.93
N ILE A 10 0.49 19.23 0.43
CA ILE A 10 -0.22 20.08 -0.54
C ILE A 10 -0.71 21.37 0.12
N GLN A 11 -1.25 21.26 1.33
CA GLN A 11 -1.81 22.38 2.10
C GLN A 11 -0.75 23.25 2.79
N ASP A 12 0.53 22.87 2.69
CA ASP A 12 1.64 23.54 3.36
C ASP A 12 1.48 23.61 4.88
N GLN A 13 0.99 22.51 5.46
CA GLN A 13 0.75 22.39 6.90
C GLN A 13 1.74 21.41 7.52
N GLU A 14 2.11 21.69 8.76
CA GLU A 14 2.88 20.77 9.58
C GLU A 14 1.99 19.63 10.08
N TYR A 15 2.54 18.44 10.13
CA TYR A 15 1.87 17.27 10.68
C TYR A 15 2.42 16.95 12.06
N ARG A 16 1.54 16.90 13.06
CA ARG A 16 1.89 16.39 14.38
C ARG A 16 1.49 14.92 14.49
N ASP A 17 2.47 14.06 14.68
CA ASP A 17 2.22 12.64 14.92
C ASP A 17 1.49 12.47 16.27
N PRO A 18 0.28 11.89 16.30
CA PRO A 18 -0.49 11.75 17.53
C PRO A 18 0.07 10.67 18.47
N GLU A 19 0.88 9.74 17.97
CA GLU A 19 1.47 8.64 18.74
C GLU A 19 2.81 9.06 19.36
N THR A 20 3.66 9.74 18.60
CA THR A 20 5.01 10.14 19.05
C THR A 20 5.11 11.58 19.52
N GLY A 21 4.16 12.44 19.13
CA GLY A 21 4.20 13.88 19.36
C GLY A 21 5.18 14.63 18.45
N GLU A 22 5.86 13.94 17.53
CA GLU A 22 6.81 14.50 16.58
C GLU A 22 6.11 15.47 15.61
N MET A 23 6.74 16.61 15.36
CA MET A 23 6.29 17.60 14.39
C MET A 23 7.09 17.40 13.10
N LEU A 24 6.39 17.07 12.02
CA LEU A 24 6.97 16.96 10.68
C LEU A 24 6.65 18.22 9.90
N ASP A 25 7.69 18.95 9.51
CA ASP A 25 7.58 20.09 8.61
C ASP A 25 7.36 19.62 7.15
N ARG A 26 7.11 20.56 6.24
CA ARG A 26 6.88 20.24 4.83
C ARG A 26 8.05 19.45 4.20
N THR A 27 9.29 19.74 4.63
CA THR A 27 10.50 19.10 4.10
C THR A 27 10.57 17.64 4.56
N SER A 28 10.39 17.38 5.86
CA SER A 28 10.34 16.03 6.42
C SER A 28 9.20 15.21 5.83
N ILE A 29 8.03 15.82 5.65
CA ILE A 29 6.91 15.15 4.97
C ILE A 29 7.29 14.80 3.51
N ASN A 30 7.97 15.70 2.79
CA ASN A 30 8.44 15.42 1.44
C ASN A 30 9.38 14.23 1.38
N GLU A 31 10.33 14.14 2.32
CA GLU A 31 11.29 13.04 2.40
C GLU A 31 10.60 11.70 2.63
N GLU A 32 9.63 11.64 3.54
CA GLU A 32 8.84 10.43 3.80
C GLU A 32 8.01 10.00 2.58
N LEU A 33 7.40 10.95 1.88
CA LEU A 33 6.65 10.69 0.64
C LEU A 33 7.58 10.18 -0.46
N GLU A 34 8.75 10.81 -0.64
CA GLU A 34 9.73 10.43 -1.67
C GLU A 34 10.27 9.01 -1.48
N LYS A 35 10.50 8.56 -0.24
CA LYS A 35 10.93 7.18 0.06
C LYS A 35 9.95 6.16 -0.52
N ILE A 36 8.66 6.46 -0.45
CA ILE A 36 7.59 5.59 -0.97
C ILE A 36 7.50 5.72 -2.49
N GLU A 37 7.57 6.94 -3.01
CA GLU A 37 7.38 7.25 -4.43
C GLU A 37 8.52 6.74 -5.31
N LYS A 38 9.77 6.90 -4.86
CA LYS A 38 10.96 6.36 -5.54
C LYS A 38 10.92 4.84 -5.60
N ALA A 39 10.60 4.19 -4.47
CA ALA A 39 10.46 2.73 -4.42
C ALA A 39 9.34 2.22 -5.36
N ALA A 40 8.31 3.04 -5.58
CA ALA A 40 7.21 2.72 -6.47
C ALA A 40 7.45 3.07 -7.95
N GLY A 41 8.54 3.77 -8.27
CA GLY A 41 8.84 4.25 -9.62
C GLY A 41 7.91 5.36 -10.10
N ILE A 42 7.44 6.22 -9.19
CA ILE A 42 6.63 7.39 -9.55
C ILE A 42 7.55 8.50 -10.08
N SER A 43 7.38 8.85 -11.35
CA SER A 43 8.22 9.84 -12.04
C SER A 43 7.82 11.29 -11.77
N ASN A 44 6.55 11.55 -11.47
CA ASN A 44 6.04 12.89 -11.15
C ASN A 44 5.31 12.88 -9.79
N PRO A 45 6.05 13.00 -8.67
CA PRO A 45 5.51 12.95 -7.33
C PRO A 45 4.43 13.99 -7.03
N LYS A 46 4.62 15.23 -7.49
CA LYS A 46 3.71 16.33 -7.18
C LYS A 46 2.32 16.09 -7.77
N ASP A 47 2.25 15.72 -9.04
CA ASP A 47 0.98 15.44 -9.70
C ASP A 47 0.32 14.19 -9.12
N PHE A 48 1.12 13.14 -8.86
CA PHE A 48 0.61 11.93 -8.22
C PHE A 48 0.00 12.19 -6.84
N ARG A 49 0.67 12.97 -5.98
CA ARG A 49 0.15 13.39 -4.67
C ARG A 49 -1.20 14.10 -4.82
N ASN A 50 -1.27 15.08 -5.73
CA ASN A 50 -2.50 15.84 -5.99
C ASN A 50 -3.63 14.97 -6.51
N GLU A 51 -3.36 14.09 -7.48
CA GLU A 51 -4.36 13.18 -8.04
C GLU A 51 -4.92 12.24 -6.96
N ILE A 52 -4.04 11.64 -6.14
CA ILE A 52 -4.43 10.71 -5.07
C ILE A 52 -5.26 11.40 -4.00
N VAL A 53 -4.81 12.56 -3.52
CA VAL A 53 -5.53 13.29 -2.46
C VAL A 53 -6.92 13.70 -2.97
N ASN A 54 -7.00 14.28 -4.16
CA ASN A 54 -8.29 14.66 -4.77
C ASN A 54 -9.20 13.44 -5.00
N PHE A 55 -8.64 12.31 -5.44
CA PHE A 55 -9.39 11.08 -5.60
C PHE A 55 -9.98 10.59 -4.26
N VAL A 56 -9.16 10.52 -3.21
CA VAL A 56 -9.61 10.04 -1.89
C VAL A 56 -10.62 10.99 -1.26
N LEU A 57 -10.41 12.30 -1.34
CA LEU A 57 -11.35 13.29 -0.81
C LEU A 57 -12.71 13.20 -1.53
N ARG A 58 -12.72 13.12 -2.87
CA ARG A 58 -13.96 12.94 -3.65
C ARG A 58 -14.65 11.62 -3.34
N ALA A 59 -13.90 10.53 -3.25
CA ALA A 59 -14.46 9.23 -2.95
C ALA A 59 -15.06 9.16 -1.55
N ARG A 60 -14.42 9.78 -0.55
CA ARG A 60 -14.98 9.91 0.80
C ARG A 60 -16.26 10.74 0.80
N ALA A 61 -16.25 11.88 0.12
CA ALA A 61 -17.44 12.73 0.00
C ALA A 61 -18.62 11.98 -0.62
N ASN A 62 -18.35 11.12 -1.62
CA ASN A 62 -19.37 10.34 -2.32
C ASN A 62 -19.76 9.02 -1.61
N ASN A 63 -19.07 8.60 -0.55
CA ASN A 63 -19.25 7.30 0.10
C ASN A 63 -19.50 7.41 1.61
N ASN A 64 -20.26 8.43 2.04
CA ASN A 64 -20.58 8.70 3.45
C ASN A 64 -19.34 8.77 4.36
N GLY A 65 -18.23 9.33 3.86
CA GLY A 65 -16.97 9.45 4.60
C GLY A 65 -16.10 8.18 4.55
N ASN A 66 -16.57 7.08 3.95
CA ASN A 66 -15.78 5.87 3.83
C ASN A 66 -14.65 6.01 2.81
N ASN A 67 -13.49 5.44 3.13
CA ASN A 67 -12.36 5.40 2.22
C ASN A 67 -12.70 4.63 0.93
N PRO A 68 -12.22 5.09 -0.24
CA PRO A 68 -12.32 4.30 -1.47
C PRO A 68 -11.61 2.95 -1.31
N SER A 69 -12.10 1.93 -2.02
CA SER A 69 -11.36 0.68 -2.18
C SER A 69 -10.04 0.98 -2.88
N TRP A 70 -8.92 0.44 -2.36
CA TRP A 70 -7.60 0.58 -2.99
C TRP A 70 -7.54 0.04 -4.42
N GLN A 71 -8.50 -0.80 -4.82
CA GLN A 71 -8.65 -1.33 -6.17
C GLN A 71 -9.22 -0.33 -7.18
N SER A 72 -9.85 0.76 -6.71
CA SER A 72 -10.56 1.71 -7.58
C SER A 72 -9.64 2.73 -8.26
N TYR A 73 -8.35 2.73 -7.94
CA TYR A 73 -7.38 3.61 -8.59
C TYR A 73 -6.14 2.84 -9.06
N GLU A 74 -6.03 2.68 -10.37
CA GLU A 74 -5.04 1.84 -11.05
C GLU A 74 -3.60 2.23 -10.71
N LYS A 75 -3.26 3.53 -10.66
CA LYS A 75 -1.89 3.94 -10.33
C LYS A 75 -1.51 3.61 -8.87
N MET A 76 -2.43 3.73 -7.92
CA MET A 76 -2.19 3.33 -6.51
C MET A 76 -2.04 1.82 -6.39
N ARG A 77 -2.86 1.08 -7.13
CA ARG A 77 -2.76 -0.36 -7.24
C ARG A 77 -1.40 -0.80 -7.77
N SER A 78 -0.92 -0.24 -8.89
CA SER A 78 0.40 -0.58 -9.44
C SER A 78 1.55 -0.27 -8.49
N VAL A 79 1.44 0.82 -7.71
CA VAL A 79 2.42 1.21 -6.68
C VAL A 79 2.45 0.20 -5.52
N ILE A 80 1.27 -0.19 -5.01
CA ILE A 80 1.14 -1.20 -3.96
C ILE A 80 1.66 -2.54 -4.47
N GLU A 81 1.30 -2.94 -5.68
CA GLU A 81 1.78 -4.17 -6.31
C GLU A 81 3.30 -4.16 -6.42
N LYS A 82 3.91 -3.12 -6.99
CA LYS A 82 5.38 -3.03 -7.07
C LYS A 82 6.06 -3.09 -5.70
N LYS A 83 5.52 -2.41 -4.68
CA LYS A 83 6.10 -2.40 -3.33
C LYS A 83 5.90 -3.72 -2.56
N MET A 84 4.78 -4.40 -2.80
CA MET A 84 4.49 -5.71 -2.23
C MET A 84 5.33 -6.81 -2.88
N PHE A 85 5.55 -6.71 -4.19
CA PHE A 85 6.13 -7.75 -5.03
C PHE A 85 7.60 -7.50 -5.41
N SER A 86 8.22 -6.40 -4.96
CA SER A 86 9.62 -6.08 -5.26
C SER A 86 10.63 -7.06 -4.63
N ASN A 87 10.23 -7.82 -3.60
CA ASN A 87 11.00 -8.97 -3.10
C ASN A 87 10.39 -10.27 -3.65
N THR A 88 10.83 -10.70 -4.81
CA THR A 88 10.38 -11.93 -5.47
C THR A 88 10.57 -13.21 -4.63
N GLU A 89 11.53 -13.21 -3.70
CA GLU A 89 11.78 -14.34 -2.78
C GLU A 89 10.70 -14.47 -1.69
N ASP A 90 10.10 -13.36 -1.24
CA ASP A 90 9.05 -13.35 -0.20
C ASP A 90 7.70 -13.90 -0.73
N LEU A 91 7.55 -14.05 -2.04
CA LEU A 91 6.28 -14.42 -2.69
C LEU A 91 6.11 -15.91 -2.95
N LEU A 92 7.19 -16.68 -2.89
CA LEU A 92 7.15 -18.13 -3.14
C LEU A 92 6.13 -18.87 -2.25
N PRO A 93 6.03 -18.60 -0.93
CA PRO A 93 5.05 -19.26 -0.05
C PRO A 93 3.59 -18.96 -0.38
N VAL A 94 3.32 -17.78 -0.93
CA VAL A 94 1.98 -17.31 -1.28
C VAL A 94 1.47 -18.00 -2.54
N ILE A 95 2.38 -18.26 -3.48
CA ILE A 95 2.07 -18.80 -4.80
C ILE A 95 1.85 -20.32 -4.75
N SER A 96 2.50 -21.02 -3.83
CA SER A 96 2.41 -22.48 -3.67
C SER A 96 1.34 -22.95 -2.68
N PHE A 97 0.68 -22.05 -1.94
CA PHE A 97 -0.37 -22.44 -1.01
C PHE A 97 -1.66 -22.85 -1.73
N SER A 98 -2.04 -24.10 -1.55
CA SER A 98 -3.32 -24.68 -1.94
C SER A 98 -3.94 -25.31 -0.69
N ALA A 99 -5.26 -25.50 -0.67
CA ALA A 99 -5.93 -26.19 0.45
C ALA A 99 -5.46 -27.66 0.64
N LYS A 100 -4.64 -28.20 -0.27
CA LYS A 100 -4.00 -29.53 -0.21
C LYS A 100 -2.48 -29.47 0.10
N SER A 101 -1.94 -28.31 0.44
CA SER A 101 -0.49 -28.14 0.65
C SER A 101 -0.01 -28.74 1.98
N SER A 102 1.30 -29.01 2.08
CA SER A 102 1.91 -29.63 3.25
C SER A 102 1.82 -28.72 4.50
N SER A 103 2.04 -29.29 5.69
CA SER A 103 2.10 -28.49 6.93
C SER A 103 3.23 -27.44 6.90
N GLU A 104 4.31 -27.74 6.18
CA GLU A 104 5.45 -26.83 6.00
C GLU A 104 5.07 -25.62 5.12
N ASP A 105 4.31 -25.85 4.04
CA ASP A 105 3.81 -24.77 3.18
C ASP A 105 2.83 -23.86 3.93
N ARG A 106 1.99 -24.44 4.80
CA ARG A 106 1.07 -23.69 5.64
C ARG A 106 1.81 -22.78 6.61
N LYS A 107 2.87 -23.29 7.25
CA LYS A 107 3.72 -22.48 8.13
C LYS A 107 4.39 -21.33 7.37
N LYS A 108 4.95 -21.58 6.18
CA LYS A 108 5.56 -20.54 5.34
C LYS A 108 4.55 -19.47 4.91
N HIS A 109 3.31 -19.86 4.63
CA HIS A 109 2.21 -18.95 4.33
C HIS A 109 1.87 -18.07 5.54
N ASP A 110 1.70 -18.68 6.72
CA ASP A 110 1.34 -17.96 7.95
C ASP A 110 2.45 -16.99 8.38
N ASP A 111 3.72 -17.40 8.27
CA ASP A 111 4.89 -16.53 8.51
C ASP A 111 4.93 -15.34 7.54
N PHE A 112 4.51 -15.53 6.29
CA PHE A 112 4.39 -14.44 5.33
C PHE A 112 3.26 -13.47 5.71
N VAL A 113 2.07 -13.99 6.02
CA VAL A 113 0.93 -13.16 6.46
C VAL A 113 1.31 -12.34 7.69
N ALA A 114 2.03 -12.93 8.64
CA ALA A 114 2.55 -12.24 9.81
C ALA A 114 3.50 -11.08 9.44
N ARG A 115 4.51 -11.32 8.60
CA ARG A 115 5.44 -10.26 8.15
C ARG A 115 4.73 -9.13 7.42
N MET A 116 3.72 -9.46 6.60
CA MET A 116 2.95 -8.43 5.89
C MET A 116 2.04 -7.66 6.84
N THR A 117 1.54 -8.31 7.89
CA THR A 117 0.77 -7.66 8.94
C THR A 117 1.63 -6.69 9.76
N GLU A 118 2.87 -7.07 10.09
CA GLU A 118 3.86 -6.16 10.71
C GLU A 118 4.18 -4.95 9.82
N ARG A 119 4.14 -5.10 8.49
CA ARG A 119 4.30 -4.00 7.53
C ARG A 119 3.05 -3.12 7.37
N GLY A 120 2.00 -3.38 8.14
CA GLY A 120 0.78 -2.56 8.18
C GLY A 120 -0.33 -2.99 7.23
N TYR A 121 -0.25 -4.18 6.63
CA TYR A 121 -1.32 -4.75 5.84
C TYR A 121 -2.28 -5.55 6.72
N THR A 122 -3.56 -5.60 6.36
CA THR A 122 -4.51 -6.53 7.00
C THR A 122 -4.43 -7.91 6.35
N GLU A 123 -4.70 -8.98 7.10
CA GLU A 123 -4.76 -10.34 6.54
C GLU A 123 -5.68 -10.45 5.33
N LYS A 124 -6.81 -9.73 5.35
CA LYS A 124 -7.75 -9.67 4.23
C LYS A 124 -7.13 -9.03 2.99
N GLN A 125 -6.36 -7.95 3.14
CA GLN A 125 -5.65 -7.33 2.02
C GLN A 125 -4.58 -8.27 1.46
N VAL A 126 -3.81 -8.92 2.33
CA VAL A 126 -2.80 -9.90 1.93
C VAL A 126 -3.44 -11.02 1.12
N ARG A 127 -4.52 -11.63 1.61
CA ARG A 127 -5.25 -12.71 0.92
C ARG A 127 -5.77 -12.29 -0.45
N LEU A 128 -6.44 -11.13 -0.53
CA LEU A 128 -7.00 -10.63 -1.80
C LEU A 128 -5.93 -10.32 -2.84
N LEU A 129 -4.78 -9.81 -2.41
CA LEU A 129 -3.62 -9.54 -3.28
C LEU A 129 -3.01 -10.84 -3.80
N SER A 130 -2.84 -11.84 -2.94
CA SER A 130 -2.39 -13.19 -3.30
C SER A 130 -3.29 -13.85 -4.36
N GLU A 131 -4.61 -13.82 -4.13
CA GLU A 131 -5.61 -14.38 -5.04
C GLU A 131 -5.66 -13.67 -6.39
N TRP A 132 -5.48 -12.35 -6.41
CA TRP A 132 -5.44 -11.58 -7.66
C TRP A 132 -4.17 -11.88 -8.46
N TYR A 133 -3.00 -11.89 -7.81
CA TYR A 133 -1.72 -12.15 -8.48
C TYR A 133 -1.70 -13.53 -9.15
N LEU A 134 -2.21 -14.56 -8.44
CA LEU A 134 -2.38 -15.90 -9.01
C LEU A 134 -3.30 -15.93 -10.23
N ARG A 135 -4.34 -15.10 -10.25
CA ARG A 135 -5.22 -14.97 -11.43
C ARG A 135 -4.52 -14.30 -12.60
N VAL A 136 -3.81 -13.20 -12.37
CA VAL A 136 -3.11 -12.46 -13.43
C VAL A 136 -1.99 -13.29 -14.04
N ARG A 137 -1.19 -13.99 -13.22
CA ARG A 137 -0.13 -14.87 -13.73
C ARG A 137 -0.67 -16.06 -14.51
N LYS A 138 -1.85 -16.59 -14.16
CA LYS A 138 -2.50 -17.65 -14.95
C LYS A 138 -3.08 -17.17 -16.28
N SER A 139 -3.33 -15.87 -16.41
CA SER A 139 -3.86 -15.25 -17.64
C SER A 139 -2.78 -14.67 -18.56
N GLN A 140 -1.50 -14.73 -18.16
CA GLN A 140 -0.34 -14.48 -19.02
C GLN A 140 0.25 -15.80 -19.49
#